data_AF-A0A8H7EEQ6-F1
#
_entry.id   AF-A0A8H7EEQ6-F1
#
_cell.length_a   1.000
_cell.length_b   1.000
_cell.length_c   1.000
_cell.angle_alpha   90.00
_cell.angle_beta   90.00
_cell.angle_gamma   90.00
#
_symmetry.space_group_name_H-M   'P 1'
#
loop_
_entity.id
_entity.type
_entity.pdbx_description
1 polymer ?
#
loop_
_entity_poly.entity_id
_entity_poly.type
_entity_poly.pdbx_seq_one_letter_code
_entity_poly.pdbx_strand_id
1 'polypeptide(L)'
;MAPPIKYGRSSSNSNHSNLSNNGSKHPAGFQSAFEPVSQIAAAPKPAKRKKSDVTKDAYIPPSSSPPPDTQTKRKPISNTEMRALGIPTRESMRKHAPITLPLDDDATEAAKAEVRPYNTEYRNMLNNYGYASVIDLAYKDARDENHPFMSPTKTLSQLKIWRRYGLLLLASSELDVLKCLYAEGIAPNINTNDSLRRLYTSPGGDMDTEWVQRYNQAFAPCIYVRELVNKDQTSPTHAEARRAIQLLREYVSGDDEFAGQNAEIDRLCWQSDSAEDDIKQGYHFFLEGRWQRAAKIITFCTALDALLSDAGGIMDDLPLPWKLKYVGYAKSASHRISSYNGDRSQSWFSGLLRNIFQYLYPDQGFQLVTHVVAFCVCYEECQIGEELLSRSAQAYYNTGTGMGVTPAGCNVSSANTEDMSAKDAKRLWALAMGFRLRGEFDRNMARDMEDLPVYEEYQKPQTPPYDTLYARRRPTRRGNSKKERRDQDTAFSHRPYRRNHDTP
;
A
#
# COMPACT_ATOMS: atom_id res chain seq x y z
N MET A 1 32.54 10.57 -38.78
CA MET A 1 31.98 11.83 -38.23
C MET A 1 30.88 12.29 -39.16
N ALA A 2 29.62 12.05 -38.79
CA ALA A 2 28.44 12.42 -39.56
C ALA A 2 27.76 13.66 -38.92
N PRO A 3 27.14 14.55 -39.71
CA PRO A 3 26.59 15.80 -39.21
C PRO A 3 25.18 15.63 -38.59
N PRO A 4 24.73 16.58 -37.75
CA PRO A 4 23.49 16.45 -36.98
C PRO A 4 22.25 16.84 -37.80
N ILE A 5 21.18 16.07 -37.59
CA ILE A 5 19.84 16.28 -38.16
C ILE A 5 19.10 17.34 -37.33
N LYS A 6 18.66 18.42 -37.99
CA LYS A 6 17.80 19.46 -37.42
C LYS A 6 16.34 19.02 -37.48
N TYR A 7 15.64 19.00 -36.34
CA TYR A 7 14.18 18.87 -36.30
C TYR A 7 13.51 20.25 -36.47
N GLY A 8 12.65 20.35 -37.48
CA GLY A 8 11.83 21.52 -37.75
C GLY A 8 10.61 21.59 -36.83
N ARG A 9 10.38 22.77 -36.25
CA ARG A 9 9.12 23.17 -35.61
C ARG A 9 8.01 23.23 -36.68
N SER A 10 6.91 22.53 -36.45
CA SER A 10 5.67 22.75 -37.17
C SER A 10 4.66 23.43 -36.25
N SER A 11 4.26 24.63 -36.65
CA SER A 11 3.23 25.46 -36.04
C SER A 11 1.86 25.08 -36.62
N SER A 12 0.90 24.75 -35.76
CA SER A 12 -0.52 24.67 -36.14
C SER A 12 -1.34 25.64 -35.29
N ASN A 13 -1.72 26.74 -35.94
CA ASN A 13 -2.86 27.57 -35.60
C ASN A 13 -4.17 26.78 -35.84
N SER A 14 -5.15 26.88 -34.94
CA SER A 14 -6.55 26.89 -35.36
C SER A 14 -7.48 27.50 -34.31
N ASN A 15 -8.01 28.67 -34.67
CA ASN A 15 -9.40 29.13 -34.58
C ASN A 15 -10.22 28.87 -33.31
N HIS A 16 -10.38 29.95 -32.53
CA HIS A 16 -11.53 30.17 -31.65
C HIS A 16 -12.78 30.51 -32.48
N SER A 17 -13.86 29.75 -32.28
CA SER A 17 -15.22 30.14 -32.63
C SER A 17 -16.07 30.26 -31.36
N ASN A 18 -16.70 31.43 -31.22
CA ASN A 18 -17.72 31.76 -30.24
C ASN A 18 -18.99 30.94 -30.52
N LEU A 19 -19.58 30.33 -29.49
CA LEU A 19 -20.99 29.95 -29.51
C LEU A 19 -21.70 30.32 -28.21
N SER A 20 -22.86 30.92 -28.46
CA SER A 20 -23.84 31.54 -27.59
C SER A 20 -24.50 30.59 -26.59
N ASN A 21 -24.82 31.17 -25.44
CA ASN A 21 -25.97 30.90 -24.56
C ASN A 21 -27.11 30.12 -25.22
N ASN A 22 -27.57 29.07 -24.54
CA ASN A 22 -28.98 28.72 -24.47
C ASN A 22 -29.29 28.11 -23.10
N GLY A 23 -30.22 28.75 -22.39
CA GLY A 23 -30.77 28.25 -21.15
C GLY A 23 -31.67 27.04 -21.39
N SER A 24 -31.58 26.06 -20.49
CA SER A 24 -32.53 24.95 -20.42
C SER A 24 -33.02 24.77 -18.99
N LYS A 25 -34.32 24.52 -18.92
CA LYS A 25 -35.17 24.42 -17.74
C LYS A 25 -34.84 23.14 -16.95
N HIS A 26 -34.74 23.27 -15.62
CA HIS A 26 -34.70 22.13 -14.70
C HIS A 26 -36.04 21.38 -14.69
N PRO A 27 -36.07 20.04 -14.77
CA PRO A 27 -37.18 19.26 -14.27
C PRO A 27 -37.04 19.05 -12.75
N ALA A 28 -38.12 19.33 -12.04
CA ALA A 28 -38.26 19.03 -10.63
C ALA A 28 -38.49 17.52 -10.43
N GLY A 29 -37.86 16.97 -9.39
CA GLY A 29 -38.34 15.77 -8.71
C GLY A 29 -37.47 14.53 -8.86
N PHE A 30 -36.50 14.34 -7.97
CA PHE A 30 -36.13 13.02 -7.46
C PHE A 30 -35.56 13.17 -6.04
N GLN A 31 -36.26 12.63 -5.05
CA GLN A 31 -35.79 12.56 -3.67
C GLN A 31 -34.70 11.49 -3.57
N SER A 32 -33.46 11.94 -3.44
CA SER A 32 -32.29 11.09 -3.20
C SER A 32 -32.24 10.68 -1.72
N ALA A 33 -32.04 9.39 -1.46
CA ALA A 33 -31.93 8.79 -0.13
C ALA A 33 -30.54 8.98 0.51
N PHE A 34 -29.97 10.18 0.37
CA PHE A 34 -28.92 10.65 1.27
C PHE A 34 -29.60 11.46 2.36
N GLU A 35 -29.69 10.90 3.57
CA GLU A 35 -29.92 11.75 4.74
C GLU A 35 -28.83 12.83 4.74
N PRO A 36 -29.17 14.11 4.68
CA PRO A 36 -28.16 15.15 4.77
C PRO A 36 -27.53 15.04 6.16
N VAL A 37 -26.20 14.91 6.21
CA VAL A 37 -25.40 15.12 7.43
C VAL A 37 -25.41 16.63 7.74
N SER A 38 -26.59 17.17 8.03
CA SER A 38 -26.82 18.58 8.34
C SER A 38 -27.40 18.73 9.74
N GLN A 39 -26.88 17.97 10.71
CA GLN A 39 -27.02 18.28 12.14
C GLN A 39 -25.72 17.96 12.90
N ILE A 40 -24.60 18.52 12.45
CA ILE A 40 -23.52 18.85 13.39
C ILE A 40 -23.78 20.29 13.81
N ALA A 41 -24.21 20.47 15.06
CA ALA A 41 -24.46 21.77 15.66
C ALA A 41 -23.30 22.72 15.33
N ALA A 42 -23.64 23.88 14.76
CA ALA A 42 -22.68 24.94 14.47
C ALA A 42 -21.80 25.17 15.70
N ALA A 43 -20.48 25.12 15.50
CA ALA A 43 -19.53 25.51 16.54
C ALA A 43 -19.91 26.90 17.06
N PRO A 44 -20.00 27.11 18.38
CA PRO A 44 -20.36 28.41 18.92
C PRO A 44 -19.38 29.46 18.42
N LYS A 45 -19.92 30.58 17.89
CA LYS A 45 -19.13 31.74 17.47
C LYS A 45 -18.16 32.12 18.60
N PRO A 46 -16.88 32.39 18.30
CA PRO A 46 -15.93 32.76 19.33
C PRO A 46 -16.39 34.07 19.97
N ALA A 47 -16.70 34.00 21.26
CA ALA A 47 -16.91 35.19 22.07
C ALA A 47 -15.63 36.03 22.02
N LYS A 48 -15.77 37.34 21.75
CA LYS A 48 -14.67 38.31 21.83
C LYS A 48 -14.07 38.26 23.24
N ARG A 49 -12.98 37.50 23.41
CA ARG A 49 -12.20 37.47 24.65
C ARG A 49 -11.46 38.81 24.77
N LYS A 50 -11.68 39.49 25.89
CA LYS A 50 -10.79 40.56 26.36
C LYS A 50 -9.37 40.00 26.41
N LYS A 51 -8.39 40.80 25.94
CA LYS A 51 -6.96 40.56 26.16
C LYS A 51 -6.74 40.53 27.68
N SER A 52 -6.63 39.33 28.23
CA SER A 52 -6.03 39.10 29.54
C SER A 52 -4.69 38.44 29.28
N ASP A 53 -3.63 39.03 29.83
CA ASP A 53 -2.29 38.46 29.85
C ASP A 53 -2.34 37.02 30.36
N VAL A 54 -2.03 36.08 29.49
CA VAL A 54 -1.83 34.67 29.85
C VAL A 54 -0.35 34.39 29.63
N THR A 55 0.36 34.29 30.75
CA THR A 55 1.70 33.73 30.85
C THR A 55 1.71 32.31 30.31
N LYS A 56 2.76 31.98 29.54
CA LYS A 56 3.04 30.63 29.03
C LYS A 56 3.36 29.69 30.20
N ASP A 57 2.35 29.06 30.78
CA ASP A 57 2.55 27.91 31.66
C ASP A 57 2.39 26.62 30.86
N ALA A 58 3.53 25.99 30.56
CA ALA A 58 3.59 24.63 30.06
C ALA A 58 3.05 23.69 31.15
N TYR A 59 2.05 22.89 30.80
CA TYR A 59 1.58 21.82 31.67
C TYR A 59 2.66 20.74 31.81
N ILE A 60 3.33 20.73 32.96
CA ILE A 60 4.23 19.65 33.40
C ILE A 60 3.41 18.78 34.38
N PRO A 61 3.20 17.48 34.13
CA PRO A 61 2.48 16.62 35.07
C PRO A 61 3.29 16.45 36.37
N PRO A 62 2.61 16.33 37.54
CA PRO A 62 3.29 16.19 38.82
C PRO A 62 4.02 14.84 38.92
N SER A 63 5.34 14.90 39.03
CA SER A 63 6.21 13.76 39.35
C SER A 63 6.22 13.54 40.86
N SER A 64 5.27 12.74 41.37
CA SER A 64 5.31 12.23 42.75
C SER A 64 5.80 10.78 42.74
N SER A 65 7.11 10.61 42.75
CA SER A 65 7.77 9.36 43.16
C SER A 65 9.01 9.75 43.97
N PRO A 66 9.25 9.16 45.15
CA PRO A 66 10.43 9.46 45.95
C PRO A 66 11.71 9.11 45.18
N PRO A 67 12.81 9.86 45.37
CA PRO A 67 14.07 9.57 44.72
C PRO A 67 14.57 8.17 45.15
N PRO A 68 14.90 7.28 44.20
CA PRO A 68 15.44 5.97 44.54
C PRO A 68 16.82 6.14 45.20
N ASP A 69 17.01 5.34 46.23
CA ASP A 69 18.23 5.21 47.02
C ASP A 69 19.49 5.19 46.14
N THR A 70 20.50 5.97 46.50
CA THR A 70 21.81 6.02 45.83
C THR A 70 22.62 4.77 46.12
N GLN A 71 22.13 3.60 45.70
CA GLN A 71 23.01 2.47 45.45
C GLN A 71 23.86 2.83 44.22
N THR A 72 25.16 2.70 44.36
CA THR A 72 26.16 2.83 43.30
C THR A 72 25.72 2.02 42.08
N LYS A 73 25.09 2.71 41.11
CA LYS A 73 24.73 2.14 39.82
C LYS A 73 26.02 1.70 39.15
N ARG A 74 26.38 0.43 39.31
CA ARG A 74 27.42 -0.21 38.52
C ARG A 74 27.11 0.08 37.07
N LYS A 75 28.05 0.67 36.34
CA LYS A 75 27.88 0.89 34.90
C LYS A 75 27.54 -0.48 34.29
N PRO A 76 26.42 -0.60 33.54
CA PRO A 76 26.11 -1.84 32.87
C PRO A 76 27.29 -2.20 31.96
N ILE A 77 27.75 -3.46 32.06
CA ILE A 77 28.83 -4.00 31.22
C ILE A 77 28.40 -3.81 29.75
N SER A 78 29.25 -3.18 28.96
CA SER A 78 28.95 -2.92 27.55
C SER A 78 28.87 -4.23 26.75
N ASN A 79 28.14 -4.27 25.64
CA ASN A 79 28.11 -5.44 24.75
C ASN A 79 29.52 -5.82 24.26
N THR A 80 30.40 -4.83 24.07
CA THR A 80 31.81 -5.02 23.71
C THR A 80 32.59 -5.74 24.82
N GLU A 81 32.41 -5.35 26.07
CA GLU A 81 33.02 -6.05 27.22
C GLU A 81 32.44 -7.45 27.42
N MET A 82 31.13 -7.64 27.23
CA MET A 82 30.52 -8.98 27.30
C MET A 82 31.09 -9.92 26.21
N ARG A 83 31.27 -9.42 24.98
CA ARG A 83 31.92 -10.19 23.89
C ARG A 83 33.37 -10.53 24.23
N ALA A 84 34.13 -9.58 24.79
CA ALA A 84 35.51 -9.81 25.21
C ALA A 84 35.64 -10.84 26.35
N LEU A 85 34.60 -10.97 27.18
CA LEU A 85 34.54 -11.92 28.29
C LEU A 85 33.95 -13.29 27.89
N GLY A 86 33.60 -13.51 26.61
CA GLY A 86 32.96 -14.74 26.16
C GLY A 86 31.58 -14.99 26.80
N ILE A 87 30.98 -13.95 27.39
CA ILE A 87 29.64 -14.05 27.99
C ILE A 87 28.64 -13.91 26.85
N PRO A 88 27.75 -14.91 26.62
CA PRO A 88 26.72 -14.82 25.61
C PRO A 88 25.88 -13.56 25.83
N THR A 89 25.94 -12.61 24.91
CA THR A 89 25.13 -11.40 24.98
C THR A 89 23.65 -11.77 24.79
N ARG A 90 22.73 -10.91 25.26
CA ARG A 90 21.30 -11.08 24.99
C ARG A 90 20.97 -11.10 23.49
N GLU A 91 21.86 -10.57 22.65
CA GLU A 91 21.87 -10.68 21.18
C GLU A 91 22.20 -12.10 20.72
N SER A 92 23.23 -12.75 21.29
CA SER A 92 23.57 -14.15 20.96
C SER A 92 22.49 -15.19 21.33
N MET A 93 21.57 -14.83 22.24
CA MET A 93 20.47 -15.71 22.68
C MET A 93 19.16 -15.56 21.86
N ARG A 94 19.15 -14.74 20.81
CA ARG A 94 17.97 -14.59 19.93
C ARG A 94 18.24 -15.05 18.50
N LYS A 95 19.09 -16.07 18.32
CA LYS A 95 19.06 -16.80 17.05
C LYS A 95 17.65 -17.38 16.91
N HIS A 96 16.89 -16.82 15.97
CA HIS A 96 15.58 -17.34 15.59
C HIS A 96 15.72 -18.81 15.20
N ALA A 97 14.63 -19.58 15.20
CA ALA A 97 14.73 -20.97 14.71
C ALA A 97 15.37 -20.99 13.30
N PRO A 98 16.20 -21.96 12.96
CA PRO A 98 16.70 -22.07 11.59
C PRO A 98 15.53 -22.39 10.65
N ILE A 99 15.60 -21.87 9.42
CA ILE A 99 14.69 -22.26 8.33
C ILE A 99 15.35 -23.33 7.47
N THR A 100 14.59 -24.32 7.03
CA THR A 100 15.03 -25.27 5.99
C THR A 100 14.83 -24.65 4.61
N LEU A 101 15.91 -24.55 3.84
CA LEU A 101 15.91 -24.10 2.45
C LEU A 101 16.65 -25.12 1.57
N PRO A 102 16.31 -25.25 0.27
CA PRO A 102 15.17 -24.61 -0.38
C PRO A 102 13.84 -25.07 0.22
N LEU A 103 12.76 -24.31 -0.02
CA LEU A 103 11.42 -24.79 0.29
C LEU A 103 11.12 -26.03 -0.57
N ASP A 104 10.27 -26.92 -0.05
CA ASP A 104 9.78 -28.05 -0.85
C ASP A 104 8.99 -27.58 -2.08
N ASP A 105 8.86 -28.47 -3.07
CA ASP A 105 8.21 -28.17 -4.35
C ASP A 105 6.75 -27.75 -4.16
N ASP A 106 6.02 -28.39 -3.24
CA ASP A 106 4.61 -28.07 -2.97
C ASP A 106 4.46 -26.64 -2.42
N ALA A 107 5.29 -26.25 -1.45
CA ALA A 107 5.31 -24.90 -0.90
C ALA A 107 5.74 -23.86 -1.94
N THR A 108 6.68 -24.21 -2.81
CA THR A 108 7.14 -23.36 -3.91
C THR A 108 6.05 -23.12 -4.95
N GLU A 109 5.35 -24.17 -5.37
CA GLU A 109 4.24 -24.08 -6.32
C GLU A 109 3.03 -23.35 -5.71
N ALA A 110 2.72 -23.59 -4.43
CA ALA A 110 1.72 -22.83 -3.69
C ALA A 110 2.06 -21.33 -3.67
N ALA A 111 3.32 -20.98 -3.40
CA ALA A 111 3.78 -19.59 -3.42
C ALA A 111 3.63 -18.94 -4.81
N LYS A 112 3.96 -19.65 -5.88
CA LYS A 112 3.76 -19.16 -7.26
C LYS A 112 2.26 -19.00 -7.60
N ALA A 113 1.39 -19.85 -7.09
CA ALA A 113 -0.05 -19.77 -7.31
C ALA A 113 -0.72 -18.57 -6.61
N GLU A 114 -0.05 -17.95 -5.62
CA GLU A 114 -0.54 -16.72 -4.96
C GLU A 114 -0.37 -15.46 -5.81
N VAL A 115 0.39 -15.51 -6.92
CA VAL A 115 0.66 -14.38 -7.80
C VAL A 115 -0.63 -13.77 -8.34
N ARG A 116 -0.70 -12.44 -8.35
CA ARG A 116 -1.83 -11.66 -8.85
C ARG A 116 -1.40 -10.75 -10.00
N PRO A 117 -2.27 -10.56 -11.00
CA PRO A 117 -1.99 -9.61 -12.07
C PRO A 117 -1.99 -8.19 -11.52
N TYR A 118 -1.10 -7.35 -12.05
CA TYR A 118 -1.08 -5.92 -11.75
C TYR A 118 -2.32 -5.23 -12.34
N ASN A 119 -3.12 -4.61 -11.49
CA ASN A 119 -4.35 -3.94 -11.90
C ASN A 119 -4.07 -2.47 -12.26
N THR A 120 -4.03 -2.16 -13.56
CA THR A 120 -3.87 -0.80 -14.08
C THR A 120 -5.15 0.04 -14.02
N GLU A 121 -6.30 -0.58 -13.72
CA GLU A 121 -7.61 0.08 -13.81
C GLU A 121 -7.78 1.17 -12.75
N TYR A 122 -7.15 1.07 -11.58
CA TYR A 122 -7.33 2.07 -10.50
C TYR A 122 -7.05 3.51 -10.93
N ARG A 123 -6.02 3.72 -11.75
CA ARG A 123 -5.70 5.04 -12.31
C ARG A 123 -6.81 5.52 -13.25
N ASN A 124 -7.32 4.63 -14.10
CA ASN A 124 -8.40 4.93 -15.04
C ASN A 124 -9.72 5.19 -14.29
N MET A 125 -10.00 4.41 -13.25
CA MET A 125 -11.15 4.57 -12.37
C MET A 125 -11.14 5.95 -11.72
N LEU A 126 -10.02 6.33 -11.08
CA LEU A 126 -9.88 7.65 -10.47
C LEU A 126 -10.07 8.80 -11.48
N ASN A 127 -9.46 8.69 -12.66
CA ASN A 127 -9.44 9.79 -13.64
C ASN A 127 -10.77 9.97 -14.38
N ASN A 128 -11.53 8.89 -14.59
CA ASN A 128 -12.72 8.92 -15.43
C ASN A 128 -14.03 8.82 -14.65
N TYR A 129 -13.99 8.28 -13.43
CA TYR A 129 -15.19 7.89 -12.68
C TYR A 129 -15.11 8.25 -11.17
N GLY A 130 -14.13 9.05 -10.76
CA GLY A 130 -14.01 9.55 -9.39
C GLY A 130 -13.59 8.50 -8.35
N TYR A 131 -13.68 8.89 -7.07
CA TYR A 131 -13.29 8.12 -5.89
C TYR A 131 -14.21 6.92 -5.64
N ALA A 132 -15.52 7.06 -5.88
CA ALA A 132 -16.49 5.97 -5.68
C ALA A 132 -16.10 4.72 -6.47
N SER A 133 -15.64 4.91 -7.70
CA SER A 133 -15.20 3.81 -8.58
C SER A 133 -13.97 3.08 -8.08
N VAL A 134 -12.98 3.80 -7.54
CA VAL A 134 -11.77 3.25 -6.93
C VAL A 134 -12.13 2.41 -5.70
N ILE A 135 -13.06 2.90 -4.87
CA ILE A 135 -13.49 2.22 -3.64
C ILE A 135 -14.23 0.93 -3.95
N ASP A 136 -15.15 0.96 -4.91
CA ASP A 136 -15.91 -0.22 -5.33
C ASP A 136 -14.99 -1.30 -5.94
N LEU A 137 -14.02 -0.90 -6.78
CA LEU A 137 -13.03 -1.81 -7.33
C LEU A 137 -12.15 -2.42 -6.24
N ALA A 138 -11.64 -1.60 -5.30
CA ALA A 138 -10.85 -2.08 -4.18
C ALA A 138 -11.65 -3.02 -3.26
N TYR A 139 -12.92 -2.72 -3.00
CA TYR A 139 -13.80 -3.59 -2.23
C TYR A 139 -14.01 -4.94 -2.92
N LYS A 140 -14.24 -4.94 -4.25
CA LYS A 140 -14.39 -6.16 -5.04
C LYS A 140 -13.11 -7.01 -4.95
N ASP A 141 -11.96 -6.42 -5.21
CA ASP A 141 -10.67 -7.10 -5.14
C ASP A 141 -10.40 -7.65 -3.73
N ALA A 142 -10.70 -6.89 -2.67
CA ALA A 142 -10.58 -7.35 -1.28
C ALA A 142 -11.48 -8.55 -0.97
N ARG A 143 -12.71 -8.57 -1.51
CA ARG A 143 -13.65 -9.70 -1.39
C ARG A 143 -13.14 -10.92 -2.15
N ASP A 144 -12.70 -10.74 -3.38
CA ASP A 144 -12.25 -11.82 -4.23
C ASP A 144 -10.94 -12.47 -3.69
N GLU A 145 -10.18 -11.73 -2.88
CA GLU A 145 -8.99 -12.21 -2.14
C GLU A 145 -9.28 -12.73 -0.72
N ASN A 146 -10.54 -12.80 -0.30
CA ASN A 146 -10.93 -13.20 1.06
C ASN A 146 -10.21 -12.39 2.15
N HIS A 147 -10.05 -11.07 1.95
CA HIS A 147 -9.43 -10.19 2.95
C HIS A 147 -10.13 -10.36 4.31
N PRO A 148 -9.43 -10.31 5.46
CA PRO A 148 -10.04 -10.52 6.78
C PRO A 148 -11.21 -9.60 7.15
N PHE A 149 -11.40 -8.48 6.44
CA PHE A 149 -12.57 -7.60 6.58
C PHE A 149 -13.85 -8.21 5.99
N MET A 150 -13.72 -9.12 5.04
CA MET A 150 -14.82 -9.68 4.23
C MET A 150 -15.56 -10.83 4.94
N SER A 151 -15.17 -11.14 6.17
CA SER A 151 -15.93 -12.04 7.04
C SER A 151 -17.38 -11.54 7.20
N PRO A 152 -18.41 -12.36 6.95
CA PRO A 152 -19.82 -11.94 7.02
C PRO A 152 -20.26 -11.35 8.37
N THR A 153 -19.52 -11.67 9.44
CA THR A 153 -19.78 -11.20 10.80
C THR A 153 -19.23 -9.81 11.09
N LYS A 154 -18.38 -9.25 10.22
CA LYS A 154 -17.72 -7.96 10.45
C LYS A 154 -18.47 -6.84 9.75
N THR A 155 -18.69 -5.73 10.43
CA THR A 155 -19.26 -4.51 9.82
C THR A 155 -18.46 -4.02 8.62
N LEU A 156 -17.13 -4.17 8.66
CA LEU A 156 -16.22 -3.80 7.57
C LEU A 156 -16.40 -4.64 6.30
N SER A 157 -17.20 -5.72 6.32
CA SER A 157 -17.50 -6.53 5.13
C SER A 157 -18.53 -5.88 4.21
N GLN A 158 -19.11 -4.75 4.61
CA GLN A 158 -20.22 -4.12 3.89
C GLN A 158 -19.70 -3.00 2.97
N LEU A 159 -20.02 -3.05 1.68
CA LEU A 159 -19.62 -2.01 0.71
C LEU A 159 -20.01 -0.58 1.16
N LYS A 160 -21.18 -0.40 1.78
CA LYS A 160 -21.61 0.91 2.29
C LYS A 160 -20.65 1.51 3.33
N ILE A 161 -19.96 0.65 4.09
CA ILE A 161 -18.97 1.08 5.09
C ILE A 161 -17.68 1.52 4.40
N TRP A 162 -17.25 0.78 3.38
CA TRP A 162 -16.12 1.18 2.53
C TRP A 162 -16.39 2.51 1.82
N ARG A 163 -17.56 2.69 1.20
CA ARG A 163 -17.95 3.96 0.58
C ARG A 163 -17.99 5.09 1.60
N ARG A 164 -18.63 4.89 2.76
CA ARG A 164 -18.73 5.91 3.81
C ARG A 164 -17.37 6.44 4.25
N TYR A 165 -16.42 5.56 4.56
CA TYR A 165 -15.13 5.97 5.10
C TYR A 165 -14.10 6.26 4.00
N GLY A 166 -14.12 5.48 2.91
CA GLY A 166 -13.24 5.64 1.76
C GLY A 166 -13.48 6.97 1.02
N LEU A 167 -14.74 7.35 0.77
CA LEU A 167 -15.03 8.62 0.08
C LEU A 167 -14.53 9.81 0.89
N LEU A 168 -14.80 9.80 2.19
CA LEU A 168 -14.37 10.87 3.09
C LEU A 168 -12.84 10.96 3.15
N LEU A 169 -12.16 9.82 3.22
CA LEU A 169 -10.70 9.77 3.24
C LEU A 169 -10.09 10.26 1.92
N LEU A 170 -10.50 9.70 0.77
CA LEU A 170 -9.93 10.04 -0.53
C LEU A 170 -10.22 11.50 -0.92
N ALA A 171 -11.41 12.02 -0.62
CA ALA A 171 -11.71 13.43 -0.85
C ALA A 171 -10.88 14.37 0.03
N SER A 172 -10.41 13.90 1.19
CA SER A 172 -9.52 14.67 2.07
C SER A 172 -8.05 14.64 1.65
N SER A 173 -7.69 13.75 0.72
CA SER A 173 -6.36 13.67 0.14
C SER A 173 -6.23 14.63 -1.03
N GLU A 174 -5.00 15.06 -1.28
CA GLU A 174 -4.72 15.85 -2.46
C GLU A 174 -4.82 15.01 -3.73
N LEU A 175 -5.55 15.52 -4.72
CA LEU A 175 -5.82 14.74 -5.93
C LEU A 175 -4.51 14.35 -6.64
N ASP A 176 -3.55 15.28 -6.70
CA ASP A 176 -2.25 15.02 -7.32
C ASP A 176 -1.45 13.94 -6.56
N VAL A 177 -1.61 13.86 -5.23
CA VAL A 177 -1.02 12.78 -4.43
C VAL A 177 -1.61 11.43 -4.83
N LEU A 178 -2.93 11.34 -4.98
CA LEU A 178 -3.61 10.10 -5.41
C LEU A 178 -3.26 9.72 -6.86
N LYS A 179 -3.25 10.69 -7.77
CA LYS A 179 -2.87 10.47 -9.18
C LYS A 179 -1.44 9.95 -9.30
N CYS A 180 -0.50 10.54 -8.57
CA CYS A 180 0.89 10.08 -8.55
C CYS A 180 1.02 8.71 -7.88
N LEU A 181 0.30 8.45 -6.78
CA LEU A 181 0.31 7.15 -6.10
C LEU A 181 -0.11 5.99 -7.03
N TYR A 182 -1.10 6.22 -7.90
CA TYR A 182 -1.61 5.24 -8.87
C TYR A 182 -0.86 5.23 -10.22
N ALA A 183 0.17 6.06 -10.35
CA ALA A 183 0.99 6.16 -11.55
C ALA A 183 2.47 5.91 -11.20
N GLU A 184 3.34 6.86 -11.56
CA GLU A 184 4.80 6.78 -11.43
C GLU A 184 5.30 7.00 -10.00
N GLY A 185 4.42 7.20 -9.02
CA GLY A 185 4.78 7.45 -7.62
C GLY A 185 4.93 8.93 -7.26
N ILE A 186 4.95 9.21 -5.95
CA ILE A 186 5.01 10.57 -5.41
C ILE A 186 6.43 11.14 -5.50
N ALA A 187 7.43 10.39 -5.04
CA ALA A 187 8.84 10.79 -4.99
C ALA A 187 9.37 11.47 -6.27
N PRO A 188 9.28 10.84 -7.48
CA PRO A 188 9.82 11.43 -8.71
C PRO A 188 9.07 12.69 -9.16
N ASN A 189 7.82 12.85 -8.71
CA ASN A 189 6.95 13.93 -9.15
C ASN A 189 7.00 15.16 -8.23
N ILE A 190 7.66 15.09 -7.06
CA ILE A 190 7.73 16.23 -6.12
C ILE A 190 8.37 17.46 -6.76
N ASN A 191 9.40 17.28 -7.59
CA ASN A 191 10.13 18.41 -8.17
C ASN A 191 9.42 19.03 -9.39
N THR A 192 8.56 18.26 -10.07
CA THR A 192 7.88 18.66 -11.30
C THR A 192 6.41 19.04 -11.09
N ASN A 193 5.82 18.67 -9.94
CA ASN A 193 4.45 18.99 -9.58
C ASN A 193 4.41 20.02 -8.43
N ASP A 194 3.94 21.24 -8.74
CA ASP A 194 3.87 22.35 -7.78
C ASP A 194 2.97 22.08 -6.57
N SER A 195 1.92 21.27 -6.73
CA SER A 195 1.05 20.87 -5.63
C SER A 195 1.81 19.96 -4.67
N LEU A 196 2.48 18.92 -5.18
CA LEU A 196 3.28 18.00 -4.36
C LEU A 196 4.45 18.71 -3.68
N ARG A 197 5.16 19.56 -4.43
CA ARG A 197 6.27 20.35 -3.90
C ARG A 197 5.84 21.16 -2.68
N ARG A 198 4.68 21.82 -2.73
CA ARG A 198 4.14 22.59 -1.61
C ARG A 198 3.80 21.74 -0.37
N LEU A 199 3.44 20.46 -0.56
CA LEU A 199 3.09 19.57 0.54
C LEU A 199 4.32 18.97 1.23
N TYR A 200 5.36 18.65 0.48
CA TYR A 200 6.47 17.82 0.97
C TYR A 200 7.83 18.53 1.01
N THR A 201 7.97 19.71 0.39
CA THR A 201 9.17 20.53 0.50
C THR A 201 8.81 21.81 1.24
N SER A 202 9.59 22.18 2.27
CA SER A 202 9.48 23.49 2.89
C SER A 202 10.27 24.49 2.04
N PRO A 203 9.62 25.39 1.29
CA PRO A 203 10.36 26.40 0.53
C PRO A 203 10.91 27.43 1.53
N GLY A 204 12.18 27.31 1.92
CA GLY A 204 12.91 28.39 2.57
C GLY A 204 12.60 28.66 4.06
N GLY A 205 12.25 27.62 4.84
CA GLY A 205 12.40 27.67 6.30
C GLY A 205 11.30 28.34 7.14
N ASP A 206 10.46 29.21 6.58
CA ASP A 206 9.58 30.06 7.41
C ASP A 206 8.06 29.89 7.24
N MET A 207 7.57 29.08 6.29
CA MET A 207 6.12 28.87 6.10
C MET A 207 5.76 27.38 6.03
N ASP A 208 5.58 26.74 7.18
CA ASP A 208 4.99 25.40 7.26
C ASP A 208 3.54 25.45 6.76
N THR A 209 3.24 24.74 5.68
CA THR A 209 1.87 24.56 5.20
C THR A 209 1.02 23.86 6.26
N GLU A 210 -0.32 24.00 6.23
CA GLU A 210 -1.19 23.27 7.18
C GLU A 210 -0.93 21.76 7.14
N TRP A 211 -0.56 21.22 5.98
CA TRP A 211 -0.16 19.82 5.79
C TRP A 211 1.08 19.45 6.63
N VAL A 212 2.15 20.26 6.54
CA VAL A 212 3.39 20.08 7.34
C VAL A 212 3.12 20.28 8.84
N GLN A 213 2.33 21.30 9.19
CA GLN A 213 1.93 21.52 10.59
C GLN A 213 1.17 20.33 11.15
N ARG A 214 0.26 19.73 10.37
CA ARG A 214 -0.49 18.53 10.77
C ARG A 214 0.43 17.32 10.90
N TYR A 215 1.34 17.13 9.94
CA TYR A 215 2.34 16.06 9.96
C TYR A 215 3.18 16.06 11.25
N ASN A 216 3.52 17.25 11.76
CA ASN A 216 4.33 17.43 12.97
C ASN A 216 3.57 17.21 14.30
N GLN A 217 2.25 16.97 14.27
CA GLN A 217 1.47 16.77 15.50
C GLN A 217 1.67 15.39 16.11
N ALA A 218 1.66 15.33 17.46
CA ALA A 218 1.76 14.07 18.21
C ALA A 218 0.60 13.09 17.96
N PHE A 219 -0.57 13.61 17.58
CA PHE A 219 -1.71 12.83 17.14
C PHE A 219 -2.16 13.29 15.75
N ALA A 220 -1.62 12.62 14.74
CA ALA A 220 -1.98 12.81 13.34
C ALA A 220 -2.10 11.45 12.66
N PRO A 221 -3.17 10.67 12.96
CA PRO A 221 -3.41 9.38 12.32
C PRO A 221 -3.40 9.56 10.80
N CYS A 222 -2.58 8.78 10.12
CA CYS A 222 -2.37 8.93 8.70
C CYS A 222 -2.09 7.60 8.00
N ILE A 223 -2.42 7.56 6.71
CA ILE A 223 -1.93 6.56 5.78
C ILE A 223 -0.75 7.17 5.03
N TYR A 224 0.37 6.45 4.97
CA TYR A 224 1.56 6.84 4.23
C TYR A 224 1.93 5.77 3.22
N VAL A 225 2.71 6.17 2.22
CA VAL A 225 3.41 5.28 1.30
C VAL A 225 4.91 5.40 1.52
N ARG A 226 5.64 4.29 1.42
CA ARG A 226 7.10 4.24 1.32
C ARG A 226 7.45 3.75 -0.07
N GLU A 227 8.22 4.52 -0.81
CA GLU A 227 8.62 4.22 -2.18
C GLU A 227 10.12 3.93 -2.20
N LEU A 228 10.51 2.83 -2.84
CA LEU A 228 11.91 2.53 -3.09
C LEU A 228 12.40 3.36 -4.28
N VAL A 229 13.34 4.24 -4.02
CA VAL A 229 13.93 5.16 -5.00
C VAL A 229 15.42 5.34 -4.77
N ASN A 230 16.16 5.71 -5.81
CA ASN A 230 17.56 6.11 -5.69
C ASN A 230 17.71 7.55 -5.13
N LYS A 231 18.95 8.04 -5.04
CA LYS A 231 19.25 9.41 -4.57
C LYS A 231 18.59 10.51 -5.42
N ASP A 232 18.33 10.22 -6.70
CA ASP A 232 17.68 11.13 -7.66
C ASP A 232 16.14 11.00 -7.66
N GLN A 233 15.58 10.25 -6.69
CA GLN A 233 14.14 9.98 -6.54
C GLN A 233 13.52 9.16 -7.69
N THR A 234 14.33 8.48 -8.50
CA THR A 234 13.85 7.63 -9.59
C THR A 234 13.63 6.19 -9.13
N SER A 235 12.77 5.46 -9.85
CA SER A 235 12.55 4.03 -9.61
C SER A 235 13.83 3.27 -10.00
N PRO A 236 14.01 2.03 -9.53
CA PRO A 236 14.89 1.10 -10.23
C PRO A 236 14.57 1.00 -11.73
N THR A 237 15.55 0.68 -12.55
CA THR A 237 15.34 0.30 -13.94
C THR A 237 14.83 -1.14 -14.07
N HIS A 238 14.42 -1.55 -15.27
CA HIS A 238 14.02 -2.93 -15.52
C HIS A 238 15.19 -3.90 -15.33
N ALA A 239 16.40 -3.56 -15.80
CA ALA A 239 17.59 -4.37 -15.60
C ALA A 239 17.94 -4.52 -14.11
N GLU A 240 17.84 -3.43 -13.34
CA GLU A 240 18.11 -3.43 -11.91
C GLU A 240 17.09 -4.30 -11.15
N ALA A 241 15.82 -4.21 -11.51
CA ALA A 241 14.77 -5.05 -10.94
C ALA A 241 14.98 -6.54 -11.22
N ARG A 242 15.44 -6.92 -12.43
CA ARG A 242 15.77 -8.33 -12.76
C ARG A 242 16.94 -8.84 -11.92
N ARG A 243 17.97 -8.01 -11.69
CA ARG A 243 19.09 -8.37 -10.80
C ARG A 243 18.64 -8.52 -9.35
N ALA A 244 17.76 -7.64 -8.87
CA ALA A 244 17.19 -7.77 -7.54
C ALA A 244 16.36 -9.07 -7.39
N ILE A 245 15.58 -9.47 -8.41
CA ILE A 245 14.87 -10.77 -8.42
C ILE A 245 15.85 -11.93 -8.31
N GLN A 246 16.95 -11.90 -9.08
CA GLN A 246 17.97 -12.93 -9.02
C GLN A 246 18.53 -13.06 -7.60
N LEU A 247 18.94 -11.95 -6.98
CA LEU A 247 19.49 -11.93 -5.62
C LEU A 247 18.49 -12.40 -4.57
N LEU A 248 17.20 -12.05 -4.72
CA LEU A 248 16.13 -12.54 -3.85
C LEU A 248 15.94 -14.05 -3.94
N ARG A 249 16.05 -14.62 -5.15
CA ARG A 249 15.96 -16.08 -5.38
C ARG A 249 17.17 -16.80 -4.77
N GLU A 250 18.37 -16.24 -4.92
CA GLU A 250 19.60 -16.73 -4.27
C GLU A 250 19.51 -16.63 -2.74
N TYR A 251 18.86 -15.59 -2.21
CA TYR A 251 18.65 -15.42 -0.76
C TYR A 251 17.80 -16.53 -0.13
N VAL A 252 16.88 -17.13 -0.90
CA VAL A 252 15.99 -18.20 -0.44
C VAL A 252 16.31 -19.58 -1.05
N SER A 253 17.44 -19.73 -1.74
CA SER A 253 17.78 -20.99 -2.42
C SER A 253 18.27 -22.08 -1.47
N GLY A 254 18.86 -21.70 -0.33
CA GLY A 254 19.54 -22.63 0.58
C GLY A 254 20.90 -23.12 0.05
N ASP A 255 21.43 -22.50 -1.01
CA ASP A 255 22.75 -22.85 -1.56
C ASP A 255 23.87 -22.14 -0.79
N ASP A 256 24.81 -22.93 -0.28
CA ASP A 256 25.97 -22.47 0.48
C ASP A 256 26.88 -21.54 -0.33
N GLU A 257 26.85 -21.60 -1.68
CA GLU A 257 27.59 -20.68 -2.54
C GLU A 257 27.20 -19.21 -2.30
N PHE A 258 25.93 -18.95 -1.97
CA PHE A 258 25.42 -17.59 -1.74
C PHE A 258 25.45 -17.18 -0.27
N ALA A 259 25.96 -18.02 0.64
CA ALA A 259 25.91 -17.75 2.08
C ALA A 259 26.67 -16.46 2.46
N GLY A 260 27.85 -16.22 1.87
CA GLY A 260 28.65 -15.03 2.12
C GLY A 260 27.95 -13.74 1.67
N GLN A 261 27.36 -13.77 0.48
CA GLN A 261 26.55 -12.68 -0.08
C GLN A 261 25.33 -12.38 0.80
N ASN A 262 24.59 -13.43 1.19
CA ASN A 262 23.39 -13.30 2.01
C ASN A 262 23.71 -12.72 3.41
N ALA A 263 24.84 -13.13 4.00
CA ALA A 263 25.33 -12.55 5.25
C ALA A 263 25.71 -11.06 5.10
N GLU A 264 26.24 -10.64 3.94
CA GLU A 264 26.52 -9.24 3.65
C GLU A 264 25.24 -8.41 3.53
N ILE A 265 24.22 -8.92 2.82
CA ILE A 265 22.90 -8.29 2.71
C ILE A 265 22.25 -8.11 4.10
N ASP A 266 22.34 -9.13 4.95
CA ASP A 266 21.80 -9.08 6.32
C ASP A 266 22.52 -8.01 7.15
N ARG A 267 23.86 -7.92 7.07
CA ARG A 267 24.69 -6.93 7.80
C ARG A 267 24.46 -5.47 7.39
N LEU A 268 23.84 -5.21 6.24
CA LEU A 268 23.37 -3.86 5.90
C LEU A 268 22.26 -3.37 6.85
N CYS A 269 21.62 -4.27 7.61
CA CYS A 269 20.77 -3.88 8.72
C CYS A 269 21.62 -3.59 9.96
N TRP A 270 21.47 -2.39 10.54
CA TRP A 270 22.22 -1.93 11.72
C TRP A 270 22.15 -2.85 12.96
N GLN A 271 21.18 -3.76 13.02
CA GLN A 271 20.95 -4.72 14.12
C GLN A 271 21.49 -6.11 13.84
N SER A 272 21.99 -6.37 12.63
CA SER A 272 22.39 -7.70 12.21
C SER A 272 23.91 -7.84 12.26
N ASP A 273 24.36 -8.93 12.88
CA ASP A 273 25.74 -9.41 12.87
C ASP A 273 25.86 -10.77 12.17
N SER A 274 24.94 -11.06 11.24
CA SER A 274 24.87 -12.34 10.52
C SER A 274 26.20 -12.71 9.88
N ALA A 275 26.69 -13.91 10.19
CA ALA A 275 27.87 -14.50 9.57
C ALA A 275 27.49 -15.51 8.47
N GLU A 276 28.45 -15.83 7.60
CA GLU A 276 28.26 -16.84 6.56
C GLU A 276 27.81 -18.20 7.15
N ASP A 277 28.42 -18.63 8.25
CA ASP A 277 28.05 -19.88 8.94
C ASP A 277 26.63 -19.85 9.51
N ASP A 278 26.11 -18.66 9.86
CA ASP A 278 24.72 -18.52 10.30
C ASP A 278 23.77 -18.81 9.15
N ILE A 279 24.07 -18.27 7.95
CA ILE A 279 23.28 -18.50 6.75
C ILE A 279 23.29 -19.97 6.34
N LYS A 280 24.45 -20.63 6.33
CA LYS A 280 24.57 -22.07 6.05
C LYS A 280 23.76 -22.96 7.00
N GLN A 281 23.58 -22.48 8.24
CA GLN A 281 22.76 -23.16 9.25
C GLN A 281 21.27 -22.77 9.19
N GLY A 282 20.86 -21.95 8.22
CA GLY A 282 19.47 -21.50 8.05
C GLY A 282 19.07 -20.33 8.94
N TYR A 283 20.02 -19.60 9.55
CA TYR A 283 19.73 -18.42 10.38
C TYR A 283 19.82 -17.13 9.57
N HIS A 284 18.78 -16.88 8.76
CA HIS A 284 18.65 -15.63 8.00
C HIS A 284 17.93 -14.55 8.84
N PHE A 285 18.50 -13.35 8.92
CA PHE A 285 17.95 -12.23 9.69
C PHE A 285 16.52 -11.88 9.24
N PHE A 286 16.30 -11.77 7.92
CA PHE A 286 14.99 -11.38 7.40
C PHE A 286 13.97 -12.53 7.36
N LEU A 287 14.38 -13.79 7.42
CA LEU A 287 13.45 -14.93 7.42
C LEU A 287 12.99 -15.32 8.84
N GLU A 288 13.81 -15.07 9.86
CA GLU A 288 13.51 -15.39 11.27
C GLU A 288 12.99 -16.82 11.49
N GLY A 289 13.46 -17.80 10.71
CA GLY A 289 12.99 -19.19 10.80
C GLY A 289 11.61 -19.47 10.22
N ARG A 290 11.01 -18.51 9.50
CA ARG A 290 9.63 -18.61 9.01
C ARG A 290 9.60 -18.91 7.52
N TRP A 291 9.25 -20.14 7.16
CA TRP A 291 9.10 -20.56 5.76
C TRP A 291 8.12 -19.69 4.97
N GLN A 292 7.09 -19.13 5.61
CA GLN A 292 6.14 -18.22 4.95
C GLN A 292 6.80 -16.93 4.47
N ARG A 293 7.93 -16.50 5.04
CA ARG A 293 8.67 -15.33 4.53
C ARG A 293 9.40 -15.67 3.23
N ALA A 294 10.02 -16.84 3.15
CA ALA A 294 10.64 -17.34 1.93
C ALA A 294 9.59 -17.53 0.81
N ALA A 295 8.43 -18.11 1.13
CA ALA A 295 7.32 -18.25 0.18
C ALA A 295 6.89 -16.89 -0.40
N LYS A 296 6.77 -15.85 0.43
CA LYS A 296 6.40 -14.50 -0.03
C LYS A 296 7.46 -13.86 -0.93
N ILE A 297 8.74 -14.14 -0.69
CA ILE A 297 9.83 -13.71 -1.58
C ILE A 297 9.66 -14.39 -2.95
N ILE A 298 9.37 -15.68 -2.99
CA ILE A 298 9.13 -16.43 -4.24
C ILE A 298 7.92 -15.84 -4.98
N THR A 299 6.79 -15.63 -4.31
CA THR A 299 5.59 -15.02 -4.92
C THR A 299 5.91 -13.64 -5.50
N PHE A 300 6.60 -12.79 -4.75
CA PHE A 300 6.99 -11.46 -5.23
C PHE A 300 7.89 -11.54 -6.47
N CYS A 301 8.91 -12.41 -6.43
CA CYS A 301 9.82 -12.59 -7.55
C CYS A 301 9.06 -13.05 -8.80
N THR A 302 8.17 -14.03 -8.68
CA THR A 302 7.37 -14.52 -9.81
C THR A 302 6.43 -13.44 -10.35
N ALA A 303 5.78 -12.67 -9.47
CA ALA A 303 4.88 -11.59 -9.89
C ALA A 303 5.63 -10.45 -10.61
N LEU A 304 6.77 -9.99 -10.06
CA LEU A 304 7.56 -8.94 -10.68
C LEU A 304 8.21 -9.40 -11.99
N ASP A 305 8.71 -10.63 -12.04
CA ASP A 305 9.30 -11.22 -13.26
C ASP A 305 8.27 -11.30 -14.40
N ALA A 306 7.01 -11.63 -14.08
CA ALA A 306 5.92 -11.59 -15.06
C ALA A 306 5.71 -10.18 -15.64
N LEU A 307 5.73 -9.14 -14.79
CA LEU A 307 5.60 -7.75 -15.25
C LEU A 307 6.78 -7.29 -16.11
N LEU A 308 8.00 -7.75 -15.79
CA LEU A 308 9.21 -7.41 -16.53
C LEU A 308 9.35 -8.20 -17.84
N SER A 309 8.70 -9.36 -17.95
CA SER A 309 8.72 -10.19 -19.16
C SER A 309 7.94 -9.57 -20.31
N ASP A 310 6.90 -8.78 -19.99
CA ASP A 310 6.12 -8.04 -20.99
C ASP A 310 6.89 -6.85 -21.58
N ALA A 311 7.94 -6.38 -20.89
CA ALA A 311 8.80 -5.30 -21.35
C ALA A 311 9.96 -5.84 -22.19
N GLY A 312 9.93 -5.62 -23.51
CA GLY A 312 11.04 -5.97 -24.39
C GLY A 312 12.35 -5.26 -23.99
N GLY A 313 13.51 -5.81 -24.39
CA GLY A 313 14.84 -5.38 -23.91
C GLY A 313 15.24 -3.91 -24.17
N ILE A 314 14.46 -3.15 -24.95
CA ILE A 314 14.65 -1.69 -25.12
C ILE A 314 14.39 -0.94 -23.80
N MET A 315 13.64 -1.52 -22.88
CA MET A 315 13.24 -0.89 -21.62
C MET A 315 14.26 -1.07 -20.48
N ASP A 316 15.35 -1.80 -20.69
CA ASP A 316 16.27 -2.24 -19.64
C ASP A 316 16.87 -1.08 -18.82
N ASP A 317 17.22 0.02 -19.49
CA ASP A 317 17.79 1.22 -18.87
C ASP A 317 16.75 2.25 -18.44
N LEU A 318 15.46 2.01 -18.74
CA LEU A 318 14.39 2.92 -18.34
C LEU A 318 13.91 2.57 -16.92
N PRO A 319 13.64 3.60 -16.08
CA PRO A 319 12.99 3.41 -14.79
C PRO A 319 11.66 2.67 -14.96
N LEU A 320 11.32 1.84 -13.97
CA LEU A 320 10.00 1.21 -13.90
C LEU A 320 8.91 2.31 -13.92
N PRO A 321 7.84 2.15 -14.72
CA PRO A 321 6.75 3.13 -14.80
C PRO A 321 5.82 3.11 -13.58
N TRP A 322 6.10 2.22 -12.62
CA TRP A 322 5.52 2.15 -11.28
C TRP A 322 6.63 2.10 -10.23
N LYS A 323 6.26 2.29 -8.95
CA LYS A 323 7.18 2.16 -7.81
C LYS A 323 7.00 0.85 -7.08
N LEU A 324 8.10 0.28 -6.63
CA LEU A 324 8.10 -0.71 -5.55
C LEU A 324 7.75 0.01 -4.25
N LYS A 325 6.60 -0.31 -3.67
CA LYS A 325 6.02 0.50 -2.59
C LYS A 325 5.40 -0.29 -1.44
N TYR A 326 5.37 0.32 -0.27
CA TYR A 326 4.68 -0.16 0.93
C TYR A 326 3.68 0.90 1.37
N VAL A 327 2.43 0.54 1.59
CA VAL A 327 1.45 1.43 2.21
C VAL A 327 1.26 1.00 3.66
N GLY A 328 1.16 1.96 4.57
CA GLY A 328 0.94 1.66 5.97
C GLY A 328 0.28 2.78 6.76
N TYR A 329 -0.15 2.42 7.96
CA TYR A 329 -0.75 3.32 8.93
C TYR A 329 0.25 3.80 9.99
N ALA A 330 0.07 5.04 10.47
CA ALA A 330 0.74 5.56 11.66
C ALA A 330 -0.19 6.48 12.48
N LYS A 331 -0.11 6.40 13.81
CA LYS A 331 -0.76 7.33 14.75
C LYS A 331 -0.21 8.77 14.66
N SER A 332 1.06 8.89 14.32
CA SER A 332 1.76 10.15 14.11
C SER A 332 2.79 9.96 13.01
N ALA A 333 2.66 10.77 11.96
CA ALA A 333 3.53 10.72 10.80
C ALA A 333 4.99 11.04 11.18
N SER A 334 5.22 12.13 11.92
CA SER A 334 6.56 12.53 12.35
C SER A 334 7.27 11.45 13.17
N HIS A 335 6.61 10.89 14.19
CA HIS A 335 7.18 9.80 14.98
C HIS A 335 7.49 8.56 14.13
N ARG A 336 6.62 8.24 13.16
CA ARG A 336 6.82 7.10 12.27
C ARG A 336 8.04 7.30 11.36
N ILE A 337 8.17 8.47 10.74
CA ILE A 337 9.33 8.79 9.90
C ILE A 337 10.62 8.79 10.72
N SER A 338 10.63 9.39 11.92
CA SER A 338 11.77 9.32 12.82
C SER A 338 12.15 7.89 13.21
N SER A 339 11.17 6.97 13.35
CA SER A 339 11.43 5.56 13.63
C SER A 339 12.09 4.81 12.47
N TYR A 340 11.90 5.29 11.23
CA TYR A 340 12.54 4.72 10.03
C TYR A 340 13.98 5.16 9.89
N ASN A 341 14.33 6.39 10.29
CA ASN A 341 15.71 6.88 10.26
C ASN A 341 16.66 6.03 11.14
N GLY A 342 16.11 5.34 12.15
CA GLY A 342 16.85 4.41 12.98
C GLY A 342 16.71 2.94 12.57
N ASP A 343 16.10 2.63 11.43
CA ASP A 343 15.85 1.25 10.95
C ASP A 343 15.15 0.32 11.95
N ARG A 344 14.39 0.88 12.90
CA ARG A 344 13.75 0.13 14.00
C ARG A 344 12.37 -0.43 13.67
N SER A 345 11.71 0.09 12.64
CA SER A 345 10.28 -0.16 12.43
C SER A 345 9.91 -0.48 10.98
N GLN A 346 10.86 -0.98 10.20
CA GLN A 346 10.60 -1.38 8.82
C GLN A 346 9.89 -2.74 8.79
N SER A 347 9.02 -2.96 7.80
CA SER A 347 8.60 -4.33 7.51
C SER A 347 9.84 -5.12 7.08
N TRP A 348 9.94 -6.39 7.51
CA TRP A 348 11.10 -7.22 7.18
C TRP A 348 11.36 -7.27 5.67
N PHE A 349 10.29 -7.32 4.87
CA PHE A 349 10.41 -7.45 3.42
C PHE A 349 10.86 -6.16 2.75
N SER A 350 10.34 -5.00 3.17
CA SER A 350 10.85 -3.71 2.67
C SER A 350 12.31 -3.49 3.05
N GLY A 351 12.71 -3.92 4.25
CA GLY A 351 14.11 -3.88 4.70
C GLY A 351 15.02 -4.75 3.84
N LEU A 352 14.64 -6.01 3.61
CA LEU A 352 15.37 -6.93 2.75
C LEU A 352 15.53 -6.36 1.33
N LEU A 353 14.42 -5.92 0.72
CA LEU A 353 14.44 -5.40 -0.64
C LEU A 353 15.36 -4.17 -0.76
N ARG A 354 15.25 -3.22 0.18
CA ARG A 354 16.16 -2.06 0.21
C ARG A 354 17.62 -2.50 0.33
N ASN A 355 17.93 -3.43 1.23
CA ASN A 355 19.29 -3.92 1.43
C ASN A 355 19.85 -4.61 0.17
N ILE A 356 19.03 -5.37 -0.56
CA ILE A 356 19.41 -5.96 -1.84
C ILE A 356 19.80 -4.88 -2.87
N PHE A 357 19.01 -3.82 -3.00
CA PHE A 357 19.34 -2.72 -3.90
C PHE A 357 20.60 -1.94 -3.46
N GLN A 358 20.82 -1.78 -2.15
CA GLN A 358 22.04 -1.16 -1.62
C GLN A 358 23.29 -2.02 -1.84
N TYR A 359 23.14 -3.35 -1.76
CA TYR A 359 24.20 -4.30 -2.07
C TYR A 359 24.57 -4.26 -3.56
N LEU A 360 23.57 -4.32 -4.45
CA LEU A 360 23.78 -4.31 -5.90
C LEU A 360 24.28 -2.96 -6.44
N TYR A 361 23.80 -1.85 -5.85
CA TYR A 361 24.00 -0.50 -6.36
C TYR A 361 24.40 0.49 -5.26
N PRO A 362 25.55 0.30 -4.59
CA PRO A 362 25.95 1.11 -3.44
C PRO A 362 26.06 2.61 -3.77
N ASP A 363 26.48 2.95 -4.99
CA ASP A 363 26.68 4.35 -5.43
C ASP A 363 25.39 5.09 -5.82
N GLN A 364 24.28 4.36 -6.01
CA GLN A 364 23.00 4.94 -6.39
C GLN A 364 22.19 5.42 -5.18
N GLY A 365 22.52 4.97 -3.97
CA GLY A 365 21.87 5.42 -2.74
C GLY A 365 20.38 5.06 -2.68
N PHE A 366 20.02 3.83 -3.06
CA PHE A 366 18.64 3.34 -2.93
C PHE A 366 18.15 3.40 -1.47
N GLN A 367 16.96 3.94 -1.30
CA GLN A 367 16.33 4.17 0.00
C GLN A 367 14.81 4.11 -0.09
N LEU A 368 14.16 4.00 1.08
CA LEU A 368 12.71 4.03 1.20
C LEU A 368 12.25 5.41 1.67
N VAL A 369 11.76 6.23 0.74
CA VAL A 369 11.26 7.58 1.04
C VAL A 369 9.80 7.51 1.41
N THR A 370 9.39 8.24 2.46
CA THR A 370 8.05 8.15 3.05
C THR A 370 7.23 9.41 2.78
N HIS A 371 6.02 9.26 2.27
CA HIS A 371 5.08 10.35 2.00
C HIS A 371 3.73 10.05 2.66
N VAL A 372 3.18 11.02 3.41
CA VAL A 372 1.79 10.92 3.89
C VAL A 372 0.86 11.07 2.69
N VAL A 373 -0.11 10.16 2.56
CA VAL A 373 -1.13 10.17 1.49
C VAL A 373 -2.44 10.78 1.99
N ALA A 374 -2.84 10.43 3.21
CA ALA A 374 -4.12 10.85 3.78
C ALA A 374 -4.03 10.97 5.30
N PHE A 375 -4.77 11.91 5.89
CA PHE A 375 -5.00 11.98 7.34
C PHE A 375 -6.39 11.41 7.69
N CYS A 376 -6.43 10.51 8.66
CA CYS A 376 -7.64 9.87 9.15
C CYS A 376 -8.26 10.70 10.27
N VAL A 377 -9.60 10.68 10.38
CA VAL A 377 -10.35 11.41 11.43
C VAL A 377 -11.18 10.50 12.32
N CYS A 378 -11.17 9.19 12.08
CA CYS A 378 -11.68 8.19 13.01
C CYS A 378 -10.91 6.86 12.88
N TYR A 379 -11.22 5.91 13.76
CA TYR A 379 -10.57 4.61 13.81
C TYR A 379 -10.87 3.76 12.56
N GLU A 380 -12.11 3.75 12.09
CA GLU A 380 -12.55 2.98 10.93
C GLU A 380 -11.89 3.46 9.63
N GLU A 381 -11.61 4.76 9.50
CA GLU A 381 -10.82 5.28 8.38
C GLU A 381 -9.37 4.82 8.42
N CYS A 382 -8.80 4.58 9.61
CA CYS A 382 -7.45 4.01 9.69
C CYS A 382 -7.45 2.58 9.12
N GLN A 383 -8.48 1.79 9.48
CA GLN A 383 -8.66 0.41 8.98
C GLN A 383 -8.90 0.37 7.47
N ILE A 384 -9.97 1.04 7.03
CA ILE A 384 -10.37 1.07 5.62
C ILE A 384 -9.31 1.79 4.78
N GLY A 385 -8.74 2.88 5.27
CA GLY A 385 -7.77 3.67 4.53
C GLY A 385 -6.48 2.94 4.23
N GLU A 386 -5.93 2.21 5.20
CA GLU A 386 -4.71 1.43 4.99
C GLU A 386 -4.95 0.34 3.94
N GLU A 387 -6.07 -0.38 4.03
CA GLU A 387 -6.44 -1.43 3.07
C GLU A 387 -6.77 -0.88 1.68
N LEU A 388 -7.65 0.12 1.60
CA LEU A 388 -8.05 0.77 0.35
C LEU A 388 -6.84 1.26 -0.44
N LEU A 389 -5.95 2.03 0.21
CA LEU A 389 -4.77 2.59 -0.45
C LEU A 389 -3.69 1.54 -0.71
N SER A 390 -3.54 0.50 0.13
CA SER A 390 -2.61 -0.60 -0.16
C SER A 390 -3.02 -1.33 -1.43
N ARG A 391 -4.32 -1.57 -1.60
CA ARG A 391 -4.87 -2.31 -2.72
C ARG A 391 -4.89 -1.47 -4.00
N SER A 392 -5.45 -0.27 -3.95
CA SER A 392 -5.54 0.60 -5.13
C SER A 392 -4.18 1.08 -5.62
N ALA A 393 -3.18 1.19 -4.73
CA ALA A 393 -1.81 1.50 -5.12
C ALA A 393 -0.98 0.27 -5.53
N GLN A 394 -1.56 -0.95 -5.50
CA GLN A 394 -0.89 -2.22 -5.81
C GLN A 394 0.35 -2.42 -4.92
N ALA A 395 0.20 -2.22 -3.61
CA ALA A 395 1.27 -2.24 -2.63
C ALA A 395 1.44 -3.60 -1.93
N TYR A 396 0.78 -4.67 -2.41
CA TYR A 396 0.94 -6.04 -1.92
C TYR A 396 2.05 -6.81 -2.65
N TYR A 397 2.77 -7.68 -1.94
CA TYR A 397 3.89 -8.45 -2.50
C TYR A 397 3.49 -9.32 -3.71
N ASN A 398 2.27 -9.85 -3.69
CA ASN A 398 1.79 -10.78 -4.70
C ASN A 398 1.44 -10.12 -6.05
N THR A 399 1.45 -8.79 -6.13
CA THR A 399 1.33 -8.05 -7.41
C THR A 399 2.70 -7.74 -8.04
N GLY A 400 3.80 -8.05 -7.36
CA GLY A 400 5.17 -7.75 -7.81
C GLY A 400 5.58 -6.27 -7.67
N THR A 401 4.63 -5.37 -7.42
CA THR A 401 4.88 -3.93 -7.24
C THR A 401 4.88 -3.49 -5.79
N GLY A 402 4.47 -4.38 -4.89
CA GLY A 402 4.26 -4.08 -3.48
C GLY A 402 5.25 -4.74 -2.54
N MET A 403 5.36 -4.19 -1.33
CA MET A 403 6.12 -4.76 -0.22
C MET A 403 5.25 -5.08 1.01
N GLY A 404 3.93 -4.85 0.91
CA GLY A 404 2.95 -5.20 1.93
C GLY A 404 2.75 -6.71 1.98
N VAL A 405 3.19 -7.35 3.07
CA VAL A 405 3.13 -8.82 3.26
C VAL A 405 2.07 -9.26 4.26
N THR A 406 1.41 -8.31 4.93
CA THR A 406 0.32 -8.56 5.87
C THR A 406 -0.95 -7.87 5.36
N PRO A 407 -2.14 -8.45 5.59
CA PRO A 407 -3.40 -7.78 5.29
C PRO A 407 -3.45 -6.40 5.97
N ALA A 408 -3.61 -5.35 5.17
CA ALA A 408 -3.64 -3.97 5.64
C ALA A 408 -4.91 -3.69 6.45
N GLY A 409 -4.87 -2.66 7.28
CA GLY A 409 -5.97 -2.25 8.16
C GLY A 409 -6.19 -3.16 9.37
N CYS A 410 -5.57 -4.33 9.42
CA CYS A 410 -5.69 -5.27 10.54
C CYS A 410 -4.84 -4.85 11.75
N ASN A 411 -3.78 -4.08 11.54
CA ASN A 411 -2.77 -3.73 12.57
C ASN A 411 -2.77 -2.23 12.92
N VAL A 412 -3.96 -1.61 13.01
CA VAL A 412 -4.10 -0.18 13.34
C VAL A 412 -4.44 0.07 14.81
N SER A 413 -4.16 -0.87 15.71
CA SER A 413 -4.53 -0.79 17.13
C SER A 413 -4.00 0.46 17.83
N SER A 414 -2.88 1.05 17.39
CA SER A 414 -2.38 2.30 17.95
C SER A 414 -3.29 3.53 17.68
N ALA A 415 -4.20 3.43 16.71
CA ALA A 415 -5.29 4.38 16.48
C ALA A 415 -6.40 4.26 17.54
N ASN A 416 -6.50 3.11 18.20
CA ASN A 416 -7.54 2.88 19.19
C ASN A 416 -7.28 3.79 20.39
N THR A 417 -8.29 4.60 20.73
CA THR A 417 -8.24 5.56 21.83
C THR A 417 -9.02 5.07 23.06
N GLU A 418 -9.36 3.78 23.12
CA GLU A 418 -10.08 3.18 24.26
C GLU A 418 -9.35 3.35 25.60
N ASP A 419 -8.01 3.38 25.60
CA ASP A 419 -7.20 3.65 26.81
C ASP A 419 -7.25 5.13 27.25
N MET A 420 -7.87 6.01 26.47
CA MET A 420 -7.98 7.44 26.74
C MET A 420 -9.36 7.78 27.30
N SER A 421 -9.46 8.88 28.05
CA SER A 421 -10.77 9.40 28.44
C SER A 421 -11.60 9.70 27.18
N ALA A 422 -12.90 9.39 27.20
CA ALA A 422 -13.78 9.65 26.06
C ALA A 422 -13.76 11.13 25.62
N LYS A 423 -13.57 12.05 26.57
CA LYS A 423 -13.41 13.49 26.32
C LYS A 423 -12.13 13.79 25.54
N ASP A 424 -11.00 13.18 25.89
CA ASP A 424 -9.74 13.38 25.18
C ASP A 424 -9.75 12.74 23.80
N ALA A 425 -10.27 11.52 23.69
CA ALA A 425 -10.46 10.85 22.40
C ALA A 425 -11.31 11.72 21.47
N LYS A 426 -12.48 12.19 21.93
CA LYS A 426 -13.34 13.11 21.17
C LYS A 426 -12.63 14.39 20.78
N ARG A 427 -11.83 14.98 21.67
CA ARG A 427 -11.04 16.19 21.38
C ARG A 427 -10.01 15.94 20.28
N LEU A 428 -9.26 14.84 20.35
CA LEU A 428 -8.23 14.51 19.36
C LEU A 428 -8.82 14.26 17.96
N TRP A 429 -9.92 13.50 17.89
CA TRP A 429 -10.62 13.28 16.62
C TRP A 429 -11.30 14.55 16.09
N ALA A 430 -11.81 15.43 16.96
CA ALA A 430 -12.34 16.73 16.55
C ALA A 430 -11.25 17.64 15.94
N LEU A 431 -10.02 17.59 16.44
CA LEU A 431 -8.89 18.31 15.84
C LEU A 431 -8.55 17.75 14.45
N ALA A 432 -8.56 16.41 14.30
CA ALA A 432 -8.37 15.76 13.01
C ALA A 432 -9.45 16.16 12.00
N MET A 433 -10.71 16.12 12.42
CA MET A 433 -11.85 16.57 11.60
C MET A 433 -11.73 18.04 11.23
N GLY A 434 -11.33 18.90 12.18
CA GLY A 434 -11.12 20.32 11.92
C GLY A 434 -10.07 20.59 10.84
N PHE A 435 -9.01 19.79 10.77
CA PHE A 435 -8.02 19.86 9.68
C PHE A 435 -8.65 19.50 8.34
N ARG A 436 -9.37 18.37 8.24
CA ARG A 436 -10.07 17.95 7.02
C ARG A 436 -10.97 19.05 6.46
N LEU A 437 -11.80 19.65 7.31
CA LEU A 437 -12.79 20.66 6.89
C LEU A 437 -12.18 21.99 6.42
N ARG A 438 -10.89 22.25 6.67
CA ARG A 438 -10.19 23.43 6.14
C ARG A 438 -9.36 23.13 4.89
N GLY A 439 -9.16 21.85 4.58
CA GLY A 439 -8.39 21.41 3.43
C GLY A 439 -9.25 21.31 2.16
N GLU A 440 -8.86 20.42 1.27
CA GLU A 440 -9.45 20.29 -0.07
C GLU A 440 -10.71 19.43 -0.14
N PHE A 441 -11.22 19.04 1.03
CA PHE A 441 -12.33 18.09 1.18
C PHE A 441 -13.59 18.51 0.40
N ASP A 442 -14.10 19.73 0.62
CA ASP A 442 -15.35 20.18 0.00
C ASP A 442 -15.22 20.27 -1.53
N ARG A 443 -14.08 20.78 -2.02
CA ARG A 443 -13.80 20.90 -3.46
C ARG A 443 -13.71 19.52 -4.12
N ASN A 444 -12.99 18.60 -3.49
CA ASN A 444 -12.81 17.25 -4.01
C ASN A 444 -14.11 16.44 -3.96
N MET A 445 -14.92 16.62 -2.91
CA MET A 445 -16.22 15.97 -2.79
C MET A 445 -17.20 16.49 -3.84
N ALA A 446 -17.23 17.81 -4.09
CA ALA A 446 -18.06 18.38 -5.14
C ALA A 446 -17.72 17.79 -6.52
N ARG A 447 -16.42 17.65 -6.83
CA ARG A 447 -15.98 17.00 -8.08
C ARG A 447 -16.43 15.54 -8.15
N ASP A 448 -16.26 14.77 -7.08
CA ASP A 448 -16.67 13.36 -7.07
C ASP A 448 -18.18 13.19 -7.29
N MET A 449 -18.98 14.11 -6.76
CA MET A 449 -20.43 14.14 -6.99
C MET A 449 -20.80 14.45 -8.45
N GLU A 450 -19.96 15.20 -9.18
CA GLU A 450 -20.13 15.44 -10.62
C GLU A 450 -19.77 14.20 -11.45
N ASP A 451 -18.79 13.41 -11.00
CA ASP A 451 -18.36 12.17 -11.66
C ASP A 451 -19.32 11.00 -11.40
N LEU A 452 -20.07 11.03 -10.30
CA LEU A 452 -20.92 9.91 -9.85
C LEU A 452 -21.95 9.45 -10.90
N PRO A 453 -22.70 10.31 -11.60
CA PRO A 453 -23.62 9.87 -12.66
C PRO A 453 -22.93 9.14 -13.81
N VAL A 454 -21.70 9.54 -14.16
CA VAL A 454 -20.90 8.86 -15.20
C VAL A 454 -20.51 7.47 -14.73
N TYR A 455 -20.13 7.34 -13.47
CA TYR A 455 -19.82 6.04 -12.87
C TYR A 455 -21.06 5.13 -12.78
N GLU A 456 -22.20 5.66 -12.37
CA GLU A 456 -23.46 4.91 -12.32
C GLU A 456 -23.87 4.38 -13.70
N GLU A 457 -23.67 5.16 -14.77
CA GLU A 457 -23.87 4.69 -16.14
C GLU A 457 -22.90 3.58 -16.51
N TYR A 458 -21.62 3.70 -16.15
CA TYR A 458 -20.60 2.67 -16.36
C TYR A 458 -20.95 1.36 -15.65
N GLN A 459 -21.55 1.42 -14.45
CA GLN A 459 -21.96 0.23 -13.69
C GLN A 459 -23.17 -0.50 -14.29
N LYS A 460 -23.96 0.14 -15.17
CA LYS A 460 -25.12 -0.52 -15.79
C LYS A 460 -24.61 -1.69 -16.62
N PRO A 461 -25.26 -2.88 -16.53
CA PRO A 461 -24.92 -4.00 -17.41
C PRO A 461 -24.95 -3.50 -18.85
N GLN A 462 -23.81 -3.54 -19.54
CA GLN A 462 -23.80 -3.24 -20.96
C GLN A 462 -24.68 -4.30 -21.62
N THR A 463 -25.88 -3.87 -22.03
CA THR A 463 -26.75 -4.76 -22.78
C THR A 463 -25.97 -5.08 -24.04
N PRO A 464 -25.63 -6.36 -24.30
CA PRO A 464 -24.88 -6.69 -25.50
C PRO A 464 -25.63 -6.08 -26.68
N PRO A 465 -24.95 -5.37 -27.60
CA PRO A 465 -25.61 -4.69 -28.69
C PRO A 465 -26.56 -5.67 -29.38
N TYR A 466 -27.85 -5.33 -29.40
CA TYR A 466 -28.97 -6.19 -29.81
C TYR A 466 -28.84 -6.72 -31.26
N ASP A 467 -27.83 -6.29 -32.01
CA ASP A 467 -27.66 -6.48 -33.45
C ASP A 467 -26.89 -7.73 -33.89
N THR A 468 -26.47 -8.64 -33.00
CA THR A 468 -25.75 -9.87 -33.43
C THR A 468 -26.53 -11.18 -33.27
N LEU A 469 -27.73 -11.17 -32.67
CA LEU A 469 -28.49 -12.40 -32.43
C LEU A 469 -29.56 -12.75 -33.48
N TYR A 470 -29.83 -11.88 -34.47
CA TYR A 470 -30.83 -12.17 -35.52
C TYR A 470 -30.26 -12.50 -36.91
N ALA A 471 -28.94 -12.54 -37.10
CA ALA A 471 -28.33 -12.86 -38.41
C ALA A 471 -27.83 -14.32 -38.57
N ARG A 472 -28.01 -15.21 -37.58
CA ARG A 472 -27.92 -16.66 -37.85
C ARG A 472 -29.22 -17.15 -38.47
N ARG A 473 -29.36 -16.88 -39.77
CA ARG A 473 -30.22 -17.65 -40.68
C ARG A 473 -30.04 -19.12 -40.35
N ARG A 474 -31.10 -19.76 -39.87
CA ARG A 474 -31.19 -21.22 -39.76
C ARG A 474 -30.71 -21.82 -41.09
N PRO A 475 -29.68 -22.69 -41.11
CA PRO A 475 -29.48 -23.55 -42.26
C PRO A 475 -30.76 -24.36 -42.41
N THR A 476 -31.42 -24.22 -43.55
CA THR A 476 -32.53 -25.08 -43.95
C THR A 476 -32.03 -26.52 -43.88
N ARG A 477 -32.53 -27.24 -42.88
CA ARG A 477 -32.28 -28.67 -42.65
C ARG A 477 -32.92 -29.45 -43.81
N ARG A 478 -32.23 -29.55 -44.95
CA ARG A 478 -32.51 -30.55 -45.97
C ARG A 478 -32.04 -31.90 -45.41
N GLY A 479 -33.01 -32.80 -45.25
CA GLY A 479 -32.81 -34.08 -44.60
C GLY A 479 -31.81 -34.97 -45.33
N ASN A 480 -31.17 -35.84 -44.55
CA ASN A 480 -30.86 -37.18 -45.02
C ASN A 480 -31.06 -38.15 -43.86
N SER A 481 -32.05 -39.01 -44.05
CA SER A 481 -32.32 -40.25 -43.33
C SER A 481 -31.25 -41.30 -43.65
N LYS A 482 -30.89 -42.09 -42.64
CA LYS A 482 -30.49 -43.51 -42.61
C LYS A 482 -29.22 -43.67 -41.74
N LYS A 483 -29.35 -44.17 -40.50
CA LYS A 483 -29.57 -45.58 -40.10
C LYS A 483 -28.25 -46.35 -40.16
N GLU A 484 -27.57 -46.46 -39.02
CA GLU A 484 -26.91 -47.71 -38.65
C GLU A 484 -26.66 -47.78 -37.13
N ARG A 485 -27.11 -48.90 -36.56
CA ARG A 485 -26.92 -49.39 -35.20
C ARG A 485 -25.63 -50.21 -35.15
N ARG A 486 -24.93 -50.19 -34.01
CA ARG A 486 -24.28 -51.33 -33.33
C ARG A 486 -23.63 -50.75 -32.07
N ASP A 487 -24.20 -51.03 -30.90
CA ASP A 487 -23.88 -52.19 -30.05
C ASP A 487 -22.40 -52.26 -29.72
N GLN A 488 -22.04 -51.88 -28.49
CA GLN A 488 -21.05 -52.61 -27.71
C GLN A 488 -21.20 -52.27 -26.23
N ASP A 489 -21.69 -53.28 -25.51
CA ASP A 489 -21.53 -53.50 -24.09
C ASP A 489 -20.06 -53.37 -23.67
N THR A 490 -19.80 -52.83 -22.48
CA THR A 490 -18.88 -53.47 -21.53
C THR A 490 -19.07 -52.91 -20.13
N ALA A 491 -19.19 -53.85 -19.20
CA ALA A 491 -19.43 -53.69 -17.78
C ALA A 491 -18.20 -53.17 -17.03
N PHE A 492 -18.40 -52.40 -15.95
CA PHE A 492 -17.45 -52.34 -14.84
C PHE A 492 -18.15 -52.12 -13.48
N SER A 493 -18.34 -53.24 -12.77
CA SER A 493 -18.02 -53.49 -11.36
C SER A 493 -18.19 -52.36 -10.32
N HIS A 494 -19.27 -52.47 -9.54
CA HIS A 494 -19.40 -51.90 -8.20
C HIS A 494 -18.46 -52.57 -7.17
N ARG A 495 -17.79 -51.77 -6.33
CA ARG A 495 -17.29 -52.16 -5.00
C ARG A 495 -17.82 -51.18 -3.95
N PRO A 496 -18.32 -51.65 -2.79
CA PRO A 496 -18.63 -50.79 -1.65
C PRO A 496 -17.45 -50.75 -0.66
N TYR A 497 -17.08 -49.55 -0.21
CA TYR A 497 -16.13 -49.37 0.90
C TYR A 497 -16.87 -49.38 2.25
N ARG A 498 -16.44 -50.28 3.14
CA ARG A 498 -16.89 -50.40 4.54
C ARG A 498 -16.10 -49.43 5.43
N ARG A 499 -16.82 -48.82 6.38
CA ARG A 499 -16.31 -48.18 7.62
C ARG A 499 -15.57 -49.20 8.48
N ASN A 500 -14.58 -48.74 9.24
CA ASN A 500 -14.32 -49.20 10.61
C ASN A 500 -13.79 -48.03 11.46
N HIS A 501 -14.46 -47.81 12.59
CA HIS A 501 -13.90 -47.21 13.79
C HIS A 501 -12.92 -48.21 14.41
N ASP A 502 -11.88 -47.72 15.10
CA ASP A 502 -11.68 -48.02 16.52
C ASP A 502 -10.45 -47.27 17.09
N THR A 503 -10.69 -46.65 18.23
CA THR A 503 -9.75 -46.08 19.22
C THR A 503 -9.12 -47.20 20.06
N PRO A 504 -8.04 -46.91 20.81
CA PRO A 504 -8.22 -46.56 22.24
C PRO A 504 -7.94 -45.10 22.57
#